data_AF-A0A377KMH2-F1
#
_entry.id   AF-A0A377KMH2-F1
#
_cell.length_a   1.000
_cell.length_b   1.000
_cell.length_c   1.000
_cell.angle_alpha   90.00
_cell.angle_beta   90.00
_cell.angle_gamma   90.00
#
_symmetry.space_group_name_H-M   'P 1'
#
loop_
_entity.id
_entity.type
_entity.pdbx_description
1 polymer ?
#
loop_
_entity_poly.entity_id
_entity_poly.type
_entity_poly.pdbx_seq_one_letter_code
_entity_poly.pdbx_strand_id
1 'polypeptide(L)'
;MHDMGNSLGGMASYMELLEQYPMYQGGYIWDFKDQAIQMIDPITNQKVMRYGGDFDDRPSDYEFSGNGIVFADGEEKPALQEVRYYYGKYSN
;
A
#
# COMPACT_ATOMS: atom_id res chain seq x y z
N MET A 1 -7.62 2.41 -5.74
CA MET A 1 -6.95 1.11 -5.96
C MET A 1 -6.39 0.64 -4.62
N HIS A 2 -6.50 -0.65 -4.28
CA HIS A 2 -6.10 -1.18 -2.97
C HIS A 2 -4.72 -1.86 -3.06
N ASP A 3 -3.75 -1.47 -2.23
CA ASP A 3 -2.35 -1.95 -2.29
C ASP A 3 -1.92 -2.90 -1.17
N MET A 4 -2.80 -3.83 -0.78
CA MET A 4 -2.42 -4.90 0.14
C MET A 4 -1.52 -5.95 -0.54
N GLY A 5 -0.34 -6.13 0.04
CA GLY A 5 0.67 -7.09 -0.44
C GLY A 5 1.29 -6.68 -1.79
N ASN A 6 1.27 -7.59 -2.76
CA ASN A 6 1.70 -7.33 -4.14
C ASN A 6 0.46 -7.06 -5.01
N SER A 7 0.15 -5.80 -5.23
CA SER A 7 -1.11 -5.37 -5.83
C SER A 7 -0.89 -4.21 -6.80
N LEU A 8 -1.80 -3.22 -6.80
CA LEU A 8 -1.84 -2.05 -7.66
C LEU A 8 -1.87 -2.31 -9.18
N GLY A 9 -2.24 -3.53 -9.59
CA GLY A 9 -2.43 -3.86 -11.00
C GLY A 9 -3.57 -3.07 -11.66
N GLY A 10 -3.44 -2.82 -12.97
CA GLY A 10 -4.50 -2.21 -13.78
C GLY A 10 -4.58 -0.68 -13.71
N MET A 11 -3.53 -0.02 -13.21
CA MET A 11 -3.49 1.46 -13.10
C MET A 11 -3.69 2.12 -14.47
N ALA A 12 -3.12 1.56 -15.55
CA ALA A 12 -3.32 2.02 -16.94
C ALA A 12 -4.80 2.24 -17.29
N SER A 13 -5.64 1.25 -17.00
CA SER A 13 -7.06 1.28 -17.33
C SER A 13 -7.82 2.37 -16.58
N TYR A 14 -7.41 2.69 -15.34
CA TYR A 14 -7.99 3.82 -14.60
C TYR A 14 -7.50 5.17 -15.13
N MET A 15 -6.27 5.25 -15.65
CA MET A 15 -5.73 6.49 -16.22
C MET A 15 -6.38 6.80 -17.57
N GLU A 16 -6.66 5.80 -18.40
CA GLU A 16 -7.40 5.97 -19.67
C GLU A 16 -8.78 6.62 -19.48
N LEU A 17 -9.43 6.41 -18.32
CA LEU A 17 -10.72 7.03 -18.01
C LEU A 17 -10.65 8.55 -17.90
N LEU A 18 -9.49 9.12 -17.54
CA LEU A 18 -9.28 10.58 -17.48
C LEU A 18 -9.42 11.21 -18.87
N GLU A 19 -9.00 10.50 -19.91
CA GLU A 19 -9.12 10.96 -21.31
C GLU A 19 -10.52 10.67 -21.88
N GLN A 20 -11.14 9.57 -21.47
CA GLN A 20 -12.42 9.12 -22.01
C GLN A 20 -13.61 9.94 -21.48
N TYR A 21 -13.59 10.32 -20.20
CA TYR A 21 -14.76 10.90 -19.54
C TYR A 21 -14.42 12.27 -18.94
N PRO A 22 -14.89 13.39 -19.54
CA PRO A 22 -14.55 14.75 -19.08
C PRO A 22 -14.94 15.07 -17.62
N MET A 23 -15.87 14.31 -17.03
CA MET A 23 -16.28 14.48 -15.63
C MET A 23 -15.56 13.52 -14.66
N TYR A 24 -14.70 12.62 -15.16
CA TYR A 24 -13.93 11.72 -14.32
C TYR A 24 -12.73 12.47 -13.73
N GLN A 25 -12.71 12.59 -12.40
CA GLN A 25 -11.72 13.40 -11.67
C GLN A 25 -10.54 12.56 -11.14
N GLY A 26 -10.47 11.28 -11.50
CA GLY A 26 -9.51 10.34 -10.94
C GLY A 26 -9.97 9.75 -9.62
N GLY A 27 -9.00 9.43 -8.75
CA GLY A 27 -9.27 8.85 -7.45
C GLY A 27 -8.01 8.69 -6.62
N TYR A 28 -8.20 8.27 -5.37
CA TYR A 28 -7.13 8.09 -4.40
C TYR A 28 -6.77 6.61 -4.27
N ILE A 29 -5.47 6.32 -4.19
CA ILE A 29 -4.97 4.99 -3.84
C ILE A 29 -5.21 4.77 -2.35
N TRP A 30 -5.64 3.56 -1.99
CA TRP A 30 -5.73 3.10 -0.61
C TRP A 30 -4.60 2.10 -0.35
N ASP A 31 -3.65 2.36 0.54
CA ASP A 31 -3.37 3.66 1.18
C ASP A 31 -1.90 4.06 1.03
N PHE A 32 -1.43 5.02 1.83
CA PHE A 32 -0.06 5.50 1.70
C PHE A 32 0.96 4.54 2.32
N LYS A 33 0.70 3.97 3.51
CA LYS A 33 1.74 3.32 4.31
C LYS A 33 1.17 2.18 5.14
N ASP A 34 1.87 1.04 5.13
CA ASP A 34 1.55 -0.09 5.99
C ASP A 34 1.54 0.30 7.46
N GLN A 35 0.49 -0.12 8.16
CA GLN A 35 0.31 0.11 9.58
C GLN A 35 0.74 -1.14 10.36
N ALA A 36 2.05 -1.33 10.45
CA ALA A 36 2.69 -2.42 11.18
C ALA A 36 3.58 -1.89 12.31
N ILE A 37 3.77 -2.69 13.36
CA ILE A 37 4.61 -2.34 14.51
C ILE A 37 5.90 -3.14 14.45
N GLN A 38 7.04 -2.42 14.41
CA GLN A 38 8.36 -3.07 14.47
C GLN A 38 8.67 -3.55 15.89
N MET A 39 9.03 -4.82 16.01
CA MET A 39 9.35 -5.51 17.28
C MET A 39 10.66 -6.30 17.14
N ILE A 40 11.28 -6.63 18.26
CA ILE A 40 12.34 -7.65 18.31
C ILE A 40 11.69 -8.99 18.62
N ASP A 41 11.85 -9.96 17.73
CA ASP A 41 11.36 -11.32 17.95
C ASP A 41 12.16 -11.99 19.08
N PRO A 42 11.51 -12.53 20.14
CA PRO A 42 12.22 -13.05 21.30
C PRO A 42 12.92 -14.40 21.06
N ILE A 43 12.57 -15.12 19.98
CA ILE A 43 13.14 -16.42 19.65
C ILE A 43 14.37 -16.24 18.76
N THR A 44 14.24 -15.40 17.74
CA THR A 44 15.26 -15.20 16.70
C THR A 44 16.14 -13.98 16.95
N ASN A 45 15.74 -13.08 17.85
CA ASN A 45 16.37 -11.78 18.13
C ASN A 45 16.47 -10.86 16.89
N GLN A 46 15.62 -11.08 15.88
CA GLN A 46 15.55 -10.28 14.66
C GLN A 46 14.49 -9.18 14.77
N LYS A 47 14.68 -8.08 14.05
CA LYS A 47 13.63 -7.08 13.85
C LYS A 47 12.56 -7.67 12.93
N VAL A 48 11.31 -7.63 13.37
CA VAL A 48 10.15 -8.10 12.61
C VAL A 48 9.05 -7.04 12.63
N MET A 49 8.26 -6.97 11.56
CA MET A 49 7.01 -6.20 11.55
C MET A 49 5.87 -7.11 12.00
N ARG A 50 5.03 -6.62 12.91
CA ARG A 50 3.88 -7.34 13.45
C ARG A 50 2.57 -6.61 13.14
N TYR A 51 1.52 -7.39 12.96
CA TYR A 51 0.16 -6.94 12.64
C TYR A 51 -0.82 -7.36 13.73
N GLY A 52 -2.13 -7.18 13.47
CA GLY A 52 -3.17 -7.72 14.35
C GLY A 52 -3.01 -9.23 14.57
N GLY A 53 -3.31 -9.71 15.76
CA GLY A 53 -3.18 -11.12 16.14
C GLY A 53 -1.77 -11.53 16.59
N ASP A 54 -0.73 -10.76 16.27
CA ASP A 54 0.65 -11.01 16.74
C ASP A 54 0.90 -10.55 18.18
N PHE A 55 -0.11 -9.95 18.83
CA PHE A 55 -0.07 -9.41 20.19
C PHE A 55 -1.01 -10.15 21.16
N ASP A 56 -1.42 -11.38 20.79
CA ASP A 56 -2.47 -12.15 21.48
C ASP A 56 -3.83 -11.40 21.58
N ASP A 57 -4.01 -10.36 20.76
CA ASP A 57 -5.23 -9.59 20.63
C ASP A 57 -6.30 -10.41 19.87
N ARG A 58 -7.50 -10.53 20.46
CA ARG A 58 -8.65 -11.17 19.83
C ARG A 58 -9.97 -10.48 20.21
N PRO A 59 -10.89 -10.24 19.26
CA PRO A 59 -10.76 -10.50 17.82
C PRO A 59 -9.73 -9.56 17.16
N SER A 60 -9.23 -9.95 15.99
CA SER A 60 -8.28 -9.15 15.20
C SER A 60 -8.48 -9.38 13.70
N ASP A 61 -8.24 -8.35 12.90
CA ASP A 61 -8.32 -8.38 11.42
C ASP A 61 -6.95 -8.64 10.76
N TYR A 62 -5.98 -9.09 11.56
CA TYR A 62 -4.67 -9.57 11.12
C TYR A 62 -3.88 -8.54 10.29
N GLU A 63 -3.28 -8.98 9.19
CA GLU A 63 -2.44 -8.19 8.29
C GLU A 63 -3.21 -7.24 7.37
N PHE A 64 -4.54 -7.11 7.54
CA PHE A 64 -5.36 -6.22 6.71
C PHE A 64 -4.97 -4.74 6.86
N SER A 65 -4.16 -4.38 7.86
CA SER A 65 -3.56 -3.05 8.02
C SER A 65 -2.26 -2.84 7.22
N GLY A 66 -1.72 -3.89 6.58
CA GLY A 66 -0.57 -3.85 5.66
C GLY A 66 -0.99 -3.59 4.21
N ASN A 67 -1.62 -2.42 3.97
CA ASN A 67 -2.27 -2.10 2.70
C ASN A 67 -1.78 -0.82 2.00
N GLY A 68 -0.60 -0.33 2.35
CA GLY A 68 -0.05 0.92 1.81
C GLY A 68 0.92 0.73 0.64
N ILE A 69 1.15 1.79 -0.15
CA ILE A 69 2.16 1.82 -1.23
C ILE A 69 3.61 2.00 -0.73
N VAL A 70 3.78 2.16 0.58
CA VAL A 70 5.06 2.26 1.29
C VAL A 70 5.04 1.27 2.46
N PHE A 71 6.15 0.59 2.71
CA PHE A 71 6.30 -0.29 3.86
C PHE A 71 6.26 0.50 5.19
N ALA A 72 6.03 -0.21 6.29
CA ALA A 72 5.88 0.41 7.62
C ALA A 72 7.15 1.15 8.11
N ASP A 73 8.32 0.76 7.64
CA ASP A 73 9.60 1.46 7.90
C ASP A 73 9.83 2.69 7.00
N GLY A 74 9.01 2.88 5.97
CA GLY A 74 9.14 3.98 5.01
C GLY A 74 9.84 3.58 3.71
N GLU A 75 10.32 2.34 3.59
CA GLU A 75 10.86 1.84 2.31
C GLU A 75 9.74 1.71 1.27
N GLU A 76 10.10 1.94 0.02
CA GLU A 76 9.13 1.97 -1.08
C GLU A 76 8.72 0.55 -1.49
N LYS A 77 7.43 0.32 -1.72
CA LYS A 77 6.99 -0.91 -2.38
C LYS A 77 7.24 -0.83 -3.89
N PRO A 78 7.44 -1.98 -4.57
CA PRO A 78 7.54 -2.02 -6.04
C PRO A 78 6.36 -1.32 -6.75
N ALA A 79 5.15 -1.38 -6.19
CA ALA A 79 3.96 -0.70 -6.70
C ALA A 79 4.16 0.81 -6.90
N LEU A 80 5.02 1.46 -6.10
CA LEU A 80 5.26 2.90 -6.17
C LEU A 80 5.95 3.31 -7.49
N GLN A 81 6.63 2.40 -8.18
CA GLN A 81 7.19 2.65 -9.51
C GLN A 81 6.09 2.95 -10.53
N GLU A 82 5.02 2.16 -10.51
CA GLU A 82 3.87 2.31 -11.40
C GLU A 82 3.09 3.60 -11.07
N VAL A 83 2.93 3.90 -9.77
CA VAL A 83 2.31 5.15 -9.28
C VAL A 83 3.03 6.36 -9.86
N ARG A 84 4.36 6.41 -9.71
CA ARG A 84 5.18 7.52 -10.21
C ARG A 84 5.07 7.67 -11.71
N TYR A 85 5.11 6.56 -12.44
CA TYR A 85 5.01 6.59 -13.88
C TYR A 85 3.71 7.25 -14.35
N TYR A 86 2.55 6.81 -13.82
CA TYR A 86 1.27 7.35 -14.26
C TYR A 86 0.97 8.75 -13.74
N TYR A 87 1.25 9.03 -12.46
CA TYR A 87 1.04 10.37 -11.92
C TYR A 87 2.00 11.38 -12.55
N GLY A 88 3.23 10.97 -12.87
CA GLY A 88 4.22 11.79 -13.55
C GLY A 88 3.83 12.26 -14.95
N LYS A 89 2.89 11.57 -15.62
CA LYS A 89 2.36 12.01 -16.94
C LYS A 89 1.59 13.34 -16.88
N TYR A 90 1.13 13.74 -15.69
CA TYR A 90 0.30 14.93 -15.48
C TYR A 90 0.99 15.98 -14.59
N SER A 91 2.25 15.74 -14.23
CA SER A 91 3.09 16.70 -13.50
C SER A 91 3.85 17.55 -14.53
N ASN A 92 3.51 18.85 -14.62
CA ASN A 92 4.21 19.83 -15.48
C ASN A 92 5.66 20.05 -15.05
#